data_AF-A0A2N7PX75-F1
#
_entry.id   AF-A0A2N7PX75-F1
#
_cell.length_a   1.000
_cell.length_b   1.000
_cell.length_c   1.000
_cell.angle_alpha   90.00
_cell.angle_beta   90.00
_cell.angle_gamma   90.00
#
_symmetry.space_group_name_H-M   'P 1'
#
loop_
_entity.id
_entity.type
_entity.pdbx_description
1 polymer ?
#
loop_
_entity_poly.entity_id
_entity_poly.type
_entity_poly.pdbx_seq_one_letter_code
_entity_poly.pdbx_strand_id
1 'polypeptide(L)'
;MKVYQAFKFKLKTNKQIEQKLKEYSGYTRLVWNKALALVKDRLYGKEIEKTVTEKIRFFDRYSTPNYLPNYYELTNMLTFWKSTKEYEFLNSAPSQTLQQTLKDLQKAIDSAFTKGNGIGFPGFKKKGKSQNSIRYPQGFKIEGNRIFLPKIGWVKFFKSREITGTAKNVTVKQYARQLVYKY
;
A
#
# COMPACT_ATOMS: atom_id res chain seq x y z
N MET A 1 0.17 26.27 14.14
CA MET A 1 0.89 25.54 13.07
C MET A 1 1.03 24.07 13.48
N LYS A 2 0.53 23.10 12.71
CA LYS A 2 0.69 21.65 13.04
C LYS A 2 2.03 21.17 12.50
N VAL A 3 2.96 20.80 13.38
CA VAL A 3 4.26 20.22 12.99
C VAL A 3 4.08 18.74 12.73
N TYR A 4 4.49 18.29 11.54
CA TYR A 4 4.51 16.87 11.17
C TYR A 4 5.93 16.33 11.32
N GLN A 5 6.12 15.39 12.25
CA GLN A 5 7.42 14.78 12.51
C GLN A 5 7.36 13.25 12.29
N ALA A 6 8.38 12.71 11.62
CA ALA A 6 8.53 11.28 11.42
C ALA A 6 9.55 10.70 12.42
N PHE A 7 9.20 9.56 13.03
CA PHE A 7 10.06 8.82 13.96
C PHE A 7 10.47 7.46 13.39
N LYS A 8 11.74 7.11 13.59
CA LYS A 8 12.37 5.89 13.05
C LYS A 8 12.97 5.07 14.18
N PHE A 9 12.53 3.82 14.31
CA PHE A 9 13.07 2.88 15.29
C PHE A 9 13.27 1.49 14.69
N LYS A 10 14.29 0.76 15.17
CA LYS A 10 14.49 -0.64 14.78
C LYS A 10 13.62 -1.53 15.66
N LEU A 11 12.81 -2.42 15.07
CA LEU A 11 12.05 -3.41 15.83
C LEU A 11 12.99 -4.51 16.37
N LYS A 12 12.70 -4.98 17.58
CA LYS A 12 13.25 -6.19 18.18
C LYS A 12 12.36 -7.36 17.78
N THR A 13 12.64 -7.93 16.61
CA THR A 13 11.87 -9.04 16.04
C THR A 13 12.45 -10.40 16.41
N ASN A 14 11.62 -11.43 16.36
CA ASN A 14 12.03 -12.83 16.34
C ASN A 14 11.72 -13.45 14.96
N LYS A 15 12.17 -14.68 14.71
CA LYS A 15 11.98 -15.36 13.42
C LYS A 15 10.49 -15.44 13.00
N GLN A 16 9.58 -15.68 13.94
CA GLN A 16 8.15 -15.78 13.66
C GLN A 16 7.54 -14.43 13.23
N ILE A 17 7.87 -13.35 13.93
CA ILE A 17 7.43 -11.98 13.58
C ILE A 17 7.99 -11.58 12.22
N GLU A 18 9.27 -11.87 11.96
CA GLU A 18 9.89 -11.58 10.66
C GLU A 18 9.23 -12.32 9.52
N GLN A 19 8.88 -13.59 9.73
CA GLN A 19 8.19 -14.40 8.74
C GLN A 19 6.82 -13.82 8.42
N LYS A 20 6.00 -13.50 9.44
CA LYS A 20 4.69 -12.85 9.25
C LYS A 20 4.82 -11.51 8.52
N LEU A 21 5.80 -10.69 8.89
CA LEU A 21 6.04 -9.41 8.21
C LEU A 21 6.45 -9.58 6.75
N LYS A 22 7.26 -10.61 6.44
CA LYS A 22 7.60 -10.93 5.04
C LYS A 22 6.37 -11.38 4.26
N GLU A 23 5.56 -12.27 4.83
CA GLU A 23 4.30 -12.76 4.24
C GLU A 23 3.35 -11.60 3.95
N TYR A 24 3.06 -10.77 4.96
CA TYR A 24 2.15 -9.63 4.80
C TYR A 24 2.64 -8.64 3.75
N SER A 25 3.95 -8.38 3.67
CA SER A 25 4.52 -7.53 2.61
C SER A 25 4.45 -8.19 1.22
N GLY A 26 4.45 -9.52 1.17
CA GLY A 26 4.18 -10.27 -0.05
C GLY A 26 2.73 -10.14 -0.49
N TYR A 27 1.80 -10.22 0.46
CA TYR A 27 0.36 -10.08 0.21
C TYR A 27 -0.01 -8.68 -0.28
N THR A 28 0.52 -7.62 0.34
CA THR A 28 0.31 -6.25 -0.15
C THR A 28 0.85 -6.08 -1.57
N ARG A 29 2.03 -6.64 -1.87
CA ARG A 29 2.59 -6.64 -3.23
C ARG A 29 1.70 -7.39 -4.23
N LEU A 30 1.14 -8.54 -3.87
CA LEU A 30 0.22 -9.29 -4.71
C LEU A 30 -1.05 -8.47 -4.97
N VAL A 31 -1.67 -7.91 -3.93
CA VAL A 31 -2.87 -7.07 -4.03
C VAL A 31 -2.63 -5.85 -4.93
N TRP A 32 -1.48 -5.17 -4.76
CA TRP A 32 -1.10 -4.06 -5.65
C TRP A 32 -1.04 -4.50 -7.11
N ASN A 33 -0.34 -5.60 -7.40
CA ASN A 33 -0.16 -6.06 -8.77
C ASN A 33 -1.47 -6.52 -9.40
N LYS A 34 -2.31 -7.24 -8.65
CA LYS A 34 -3.60 -7.72 -9.14
C LYS A 34 -4.55 -6.56 -9.43
N ALA A 35 -4.62 -5.56 -8.55
CA ALA A 35 -5.40 -4.35 -8.79
C ALA A 35 -4.84 -3.52 -9.96
N LEU A 36 -3.51 -3.37 -10.06
CA LEU A 36 -2.89 -2.64 -11.17
C LEU A 36 -3.11 -3.35 -12.52
N ALA A 37 -3.17 -4.69 -12.55
CA ALA A 37 -3.52 -5.43 -13.75
C ALA A 37 -4.94 -5.07 -14.22
N LEU A 38 -5.93 -5.08 -13.33
CA LEU A 38 -7.30 -4.67 -13.66
C LEU A 38 -7.38 -3.23 -14.20
N VAL A 39 -6.65 -2.30 -13.58
CA VAL A 39 -6.58 -0.91 -14.05
C VAL A 39 -6.00 -0.86 -15.46
N LYS A 40 -4.90 -1.57 -15.69
CA LYS A 40 -4.24 -1.64 -17.00
C LYS A 40 -5.13 -2.28 -18.05
N ASP A 41 -5.82 -3.37 -17.74
CA ASP A 41 -6.73 -4.05 -18.66
C ASP A 41 -7.85 -3.10 -19.12
N ARG A 42 -8.43 -2.29 -18.20
CA ARG A 42 -9.41 -1.27 -18.57
C ARG A 42 -8.83 -0.12 -19.37
N LEU A 43 -7.59 0.28 -19.09
CA LEU A 43 -6.89 1.29 -19.88
C LEU A 43 -6.66 0.80 -21.31
N TYR A 44 -6.04 -0.37 -21.48
CA TYR A 44 -5.68 -0.93 -22.78
C TYR A 44 -6.90 -1.36 -23.58
N GLY A 45 -7.92 -1.96 -22.95
CA GLY A 45 -9.18 -2.30 -23.61
C GLY A 45 -9.88 -1.06 -24.19
N LYS A 46 -9.73 0.10 -23.56
CA LYS A 46 -10.23 1.38 -24.07
C LYS A 46 -9.28 2.06 -25.06
N GLU A 47 -7.97 1.85 -24.98
CA GLU A 47 -7.03 2.33 -26.00
C GLU A 47 -7.28 1.64 -27.36
N ILE A 48 -7.64 0.36 -27.37
CA ILE A 48 -7.98 -0.39 -28.59
C ILE A 48 -9.30 0.12 -29.24
N GLU A 49 -10.34 0.43 -28.46
CA GLU A 49 -11.57 1.05 -28.97
C GLU A 49 -11.35 2.49 -29.49
N LYS A 50 -10.37 3.21 -28.92
CA LYS A 50 -10.04 4.59 -29.29
C LYS A 50 -9.26 4.74 -30.58
N THR A 51 -8.56 3.70 -31.04
CA THR A 51 -7.94 3.70 -32.39
C THR A 51 -8.97 3.75 -33.52
N VAL A 52 -10.23 3.35 -33.25
CA VAL A 52 -11.38 3.50 -34.17
C VAL A 52 -12.13 4.81 -33.94
N THR A 53 -11.86 5.52 -32.83
CA THR A 53 -12.52 6.77 -32.43
C THR A 53 -11.47 7.87 -32.26
N GLU A 54 -10.84 8.32 -33.35
CA GLU A 54 -9.76 9.34 -33.40
C GLU A 54 -10.09 10.75 -32.83
N LYS A 55 -11.15 10.89 -32.02
CA LYS A 55 -11.64 12.16 -31.46
C LYS A 55 -11.87 12.16 -29.94
N ILE A 56 -11.16 11.33 -29.17
CA ILE A 56 -10.89 11.68 -27.76
C ILE A 56 -9.51 12.33 -27.69
N ARG A 57 -9.37 13.41 -28.45
CA ARG A 57 -8.29 14.38 -28.28
C ARG A 57 -8.47 15.00 -26.90
N PHE A 58 -7.38 15.14 -26.15
CA PHE A 58 -7.35 15.78 -24.83
C PHE A 58 -8.24 15.10 -23.79
N PHE A 59 -7.77 13.98 -23.25
CA PHE A 59 -8.12 13.68 -21.86
C PHE A 59 -7.84 14.92 -21.02
N ASP A 60 -8.88 15.46 -20.40
CA ASP A 60 -8.78 16.47 -19.36
C ASP A 60 -7.77 15.94 -18.35
N ARG A 61 -6.53 16.44 -18.41
CA ARG A 61 -5.38 16.04 -17.58
C ARG A 61 -5.51 16.59 -16.15
N TYR A 62 -6.74 16.65 -15.68
CA TYR A 62 -7.15 17.22 -14.39
C TYR A 62 -7.77 16.16 -13.48
N SER A 63 -8.19 14.99 -14.01
CA SER A 63 -8.83 13.95 -13.19
C SER A 63 -8.63 12.53 -13.74
N THR A 64 -8.60 11.55 -12.83
CA THR A 64 -8.59 10.12 -13.16
C THR A 64 -9.87 9.74 -13.91
N PRO A 65 -9.78 8.96 -15.00
CA PRO A 65 -10.96 8.55 -15.76
C PRO A 65 -11.92 7.71 -14.92
N ASN A 66 -13.22 7.99 -15.03
CA ASN A 66 -14.28 7.32 -14.27
C ASN A 66 -14.45 5.82 -14.59
N TYR A 67 -13.97 5.36 -15.76
CA TYR A 67 -13.99 3.94 -16.12
C TYR A 67 -12.89 3.13 -15.43
N LEU A 68 -11.87 3.79 -14.88
CA LEU A 68 -10.88 3.10 -14.07
C LEU A 68 -11.51 2.70 -12.73
N PRO A 69 -11.16 1.51 -12.21
CA PRO A 69 -11.73 1.07 -10.96
C PRO A 69 -11.29 2.00 -9.85
N ASN A 70 -12.26 2.59 -9.15
CA ASN A 70 -11.99 3.44 -8.00
C ASN A 70 -11.66 2.59 -6.75
N TYR A 71 -11.26 3.25 -5.67
CA TYR A 71 -10.94 2.57 -4.41
C TYR A 71 -12.06 1.64 -3.91
N TYR A 72 -13.33 2.05 -3.97
CA TYR A 72 -14.46 1.25 -3.49
C TYR A 72 -14.60 -0.04 -4.30
N GLU A 73 -14.49 0.05 -5.63
CA GLU A 73 -14.53 -1.11 -6.51
C GLU A 73 -13.36 -2.06 -6.24
N LEU A 74 -12.14 -1.52 -6.10
CA LEU A 74 -10.96 -2.33 -5.76
C LEU A 74 -11.09 -3.01 -4.39
N THR A 75 -11.75 -2.36 -3.41
CA THR A 75 -12.01 -2.99 -2.12
C THR A 75 -13.05 -4.10 -2.18
N ASN A 76 -14.07 -3.98 -3.03
CA ASN A 76 -15.03 -5.06 -3.29
C ASN A 76 -14.34 -6.26 -3.94
N MET A 77 -13.47 -6.00 -4.93
CA MET A 77 -12.63 -7.02 -5.55
C MET A 77 -11.72 -7.70 -4.54
N LEU A 78 -11.13 -6.94 -3.60
CA LEU A 78 -10.32 -7.50 -2.52
C LEU A 78 -11.15 -8.44 -1.62
N THR A 79 -12.38 -8.04 -1.27
CA THR A 79 -13.30 -8.91 -0.50
C THR A 79 -13.58 -10.21 -1.25
N PHE A 80 -13.85 -10.11 -2.56
CA PHE A 80 -14.02 -11.28 -3.40
C PHE A 80 -12.77 -12.17 -3.43
N TRP A 81 -11.58 -11.62 -3.67
CA TRP A 81 -10.33 -12.39 -3.66
C TRP A 81 -10.14 -13.12 -2.33
N LYS A 82 -10.37 -12.45 -1.20
CA LYS A 82 -10.25 -13.07 0.13
C LYS A 82 -11.23 -14.23 0.37
N SER A 83 -12.32 -14.32 -0.40
CA SER A 83 -13.28 -15.43 -0.33
C SER A 83 -12.93 -16.61 -1.25
N THR A 84 -12.03 -16.43 -2.22
CA THR A 84 -11.61 -17.53 -3.09
C THR A 84 -10.57 -18.40 -2.40
N LYS A 85 -10.63 -19.72 -2.63
CA LYS A 85 -9.64 -20.68 -2.08
C LYS A 85 -8.21 -20.33 -2.49
N GLU A 86 -8.02 -19.79 -3.69
CA GLU A 86 -6.70 -19.39 -4.20
C GLU A 86 -6.05 -18.29 -3.36
N TYR A 87 -6.82 -17.31 -2.86
CA TYR A 87 -6.29 -16.15 -2.12
C TYR A 87 -6.75 -16.11 -0.66
N GLU A 88 -7.20 -17.23 -0.10
CA GLU A 88 -7.64 -17.32 1.28
C GLU A 88 -6.55 -16.87 2.28
N PHE A 89 -5.28 -17.10 1.95
CA PHE A 89 -4.13 -16.68 2.75
C PHE A 89 -4.11 -15.16 3.03
N LEU A 90 -4.78 -14.34 2.22
CA LEU A 90 -4.92 -12.89 2.46
C LEU A 90 -5.67 -12.58 3.77
N ASN A 91 -6.50 -13.50 4.27
CA ASN A 91 -7.20 -13.36 5.55
C ASN A 91 -6.25 -13.37 6.77
N SER A 92 -5.03 -13.90 6.60
CA SER A 92 -4.03 -13.90 7.66
C SER A 92 -3.41 -12.51 7.90
N ALA A 93 -3.42 -11.64 6.88
CA ALA A 93 -2.98 -10.26 7.01
C ALA A 93 -4.09 -9.34 7.57
N PRO A 94 -3.72 -8.25 8.26
CA PRO A 94 -4.68 -7.24 8.66
C PRO A 94 -5.38 -6.60 7.44
N SER A 95 -6.71 -6.68 7.34
CA SER A 95 -7.47 -6.14 6.21
C SER A 95 -7.15 -4.67 5.90
N GLN A 96 -6.90 -3.86 6.93
CA GLN A 96 -6.58 -2.44 6.78
C GLN A 96 -5.28 -2.19 6.00
N THR A 97 -4.29 -3.09 6.07
CA THR A 97 -3.02 -2.92 5.35
C THR A 97 -3.18 -3.23 3.87
N LEU A 98 -4.01 -4.23 3.54
CA LEU A 98 -4.39 -4.56 2.15
C LEU A 98 -5.21 -3.42 1.54
N GLN A 99 -6.21 -2.91 2.26
CA GLN A 99 -7.00 -1.75 1.84
C GLN A 99 -6.14 -0.49 1.67
N GLN A 100 -5.21 -0.22 2.60
CA GLN A 100 -4.28 0.90 2.47
C GLN A 100 -3.40 0.78 1.23
N THR A 101 -3.03 -0.44 0.84
CA THR A 101 -2.27 -0.68 -0.40
C THR A 101 -3.07 -0.28 -1.64
N LEU A 102 -4.38 -0.53 -1.65
CA LEU A 102 -5.28 -0.08 -2.72
C LEU A 102 -5.44 1.44 -2.73
N LYS A 103 -5.51 2.10 -1.56
CA LYS A 103 -5.50 3.57 -1.47
C LYS A 103 -4.21 4.16 -2.03
N ASP A 104 -3.07 3.56 -1.69
CA ASP A 104 -1.77 4.00 -2.17
C ASP A 104 -1.67 3.80 -3.71
N LEU A 105 -2.30 2.76 -4.26
CA LEU A 105 -2.40 2.55 -5.71
C LEU A 105 -3.27 3.61 -6.38
N GLN A 106 -4.48 3.85 -5.86
CA GLN A 106 -5.38 4.89 -6.37
C GLN A 106 -4.67 6.24 -6.42
N LYS A 107 -4.03 6.63 -5.30
CA LYS A 107 -3.27 7.87 -5.23
C LYS A 107 -2.15 7.94 -6.28
N ALA A 108 -1.45 6.83 -6.52
CA ALA A 108 -0.40 6.78 -7.54
C ALA A 108 -0.96 6.94 -8.96
N ILE A 109 -2.13 6.35 -9.24
CA ILE A 109 -2.85 6.52 -10.50
C ILE A 109 -3.29 7.99 -10.66
N ASP A 110 -3.95 8.56 -9.65
CA ASP A 110 -4.41 9.95 -9.68
C ASP A 110 -3.24 10.93 -9.89
N SER A 111 -2.12 10.67 -9.22
CA SER A 111 -0.91 11.49 -9.37
C SER A 111 -0.33 11.41 -10.79
N ALA A 112 -0.46 10.27 -11.47
CA ALA A 112 0.00 10.08 -12.84
C ALA A 112 -0.88 10.78 -13.89
N PHE A 113 -2.16 11.00 -13.58
CA PHE A 113 -3.08 11.78 -14.43
C PHE A 113 -3.05 13.28 -14.14
N THR A 114 -2.48 13.70 -13.00
CA THR A 114 -2.38 15.11 -12.61
C THR A 114 -1.29 15.83 -13.43
N LYS A 115 -1.67 16.87 -14.18
CA LYS A 115 -0.73 17.70 -14.96
C LYS A 115 0.35 18.35 -14.08
N GLY A 116 1.60 18.33 -14.55
CA GLY A 116 2.71 19.07 -13.94
C GLY A 116 3.45 18.33 -12.81
N ASN A 117 2.95 17.19 -12.34
CA ASN A 117 3.62 16.43 -11.28
C ASN A 117 4.84 15.62 -11.76
N GLY A 118 5.00 15.40 -13.07
CA GLY A 118 6.11 14.62 -13.65
C GLY A 118 6.13 13.14 -13.22
N ILE A 119 5.09 12.65 -12.55
CA ILE A 119 4.98 11.28 -12.05
C ILE A 119 4.41 10.40 -13.17
N GLY A 120 5.16 9.37 -13.56
CA GLY A 120 4.70 8.37 -14.52
C GLY A 120 3.68 7.40 -13.93
N PHE A 121 3.00 6.66 -14.81
CA PHE A 121 2.02 5.65 -14.43
C PHE A 121 2.64 4.56 -13.53
N PRO A 122 1.94 4.08 -12.48
CA PRO A 122 2.50 3.09 -11.57
C PRO A 122 2.88 1.77 -12.25
N GLY A 123 4.02 1.21 -11.84
CA GLY A 123 4.54 -0.08 -12.29
C GLY A 123 4.16 -1.25 -11.37
N PHE A 124 4.30 -2.47 -11.90
CA PHE A 124 4.19 -3.69 -11.10
C PHE A 124 5.33 -3.80 -10.09
N LYS A 125 5.01 -4.20 -8.86
CA LYS A 125 5.98 -4.44 -7.79
C LYS A 125 6.61 -5.83 -7.94
N LYS A 126 7.93 -5.92 -7.79
CA LYS A 126 8.72 -7.15 -7.92
C LYS A 126 9.37 -7.53 -6.59
N LYS A 127 9.43 -8.84 -6.27
CA LYS A 127 10.16 -9.32 -5.09
C LYS A 127 11.63 -8.92 -5.19
N GLY A 128 12.23 -8.45 -4.10
CA GLY A 128 13.65 -8.07 -4.05
C GLY A 128 14.01 -6.74 -4.72
N LYS A 129 13.23 -6.26 -5.70
CA LYS A 129 13.40 -4.93 -6.30
C LYS A 129 12.50 -3.87 -5.68
N SER A 130 11.27 -4.23 -5.33
CA SER A 130 10.36 -3.31 -4.65
C SER A 130 10.55 -3.39 -3.14
N GLN A 131 10.46 -2.22 -2.49
CA GLN A 131 10.55 -2.11 -1.04
C GLN A 131 9.43 -2.93 -0.38
N ASN A 132 9.81 -3.98 0.37
CA ASN A 132 8.88 -4.74 1.19
C ASN A 132 8.40 -3.86 2.34
N SER A 133 7.15 -3.43 2.26
CA SER A 133 6.56 -2.56 3.26
C SER A 133 5.06 -2.80 3.45
N ILE A 134 4.58 -2.50 4.65
CA ILE A 134 3.19 -2.69 5.10
C ILE A 134 2.79 -1.45 5.87
N ARG A 135 1.75 -0.74 5.45
CA ARG A 135 1.27 0.45 6.15
C ARG A 135 0.01 0.12 6.95
N TYR A 136 0.05 0.43 8.24
CA TYR A 136 -1.05 0.35 9.20
C TYR A 136 -1.62 1.76 9.37
N PRO A 137 -2.75 2.10 8.72
CA PRO A 137 -3.36 3.41 8.91
C PRO A 137 -3.90 3.60 10.33
N GLN A 138 -4.34 2.52 10.99
CA GLN A 138 -4.92 2.57 12.34
C GLN A 138 -4.79 1.19 13.03
N GLY A 139 -5.34 1.07 14.24
CA GLY A 139 -5.38 -0.20 15.00
C GLY A 139 -4.08 -0.62 15.66
N PHE A 140 -3.02 0.19 15.56
CA PHE A 140 -1.78 0.02 16.30
C PHE A 140 -1.82 0.82 17.61
N LYS A 141 -1.02 0.40 18.59
CA LYS A 141 -0.83 1.12 19.87
C LYS A 141 0.65 1.24 20.15
N ILE A 142 1.07 2.35 20.76
CA ILE A 142 2.47 2.57 21.14
C ILE A 142 2.51 2.82 22.64
N GLU A 143 3.32 2.04 23.36
CA GLU A 143 3.49 2.15 24.80
C GLU A 143 4.98 2.03 25.12
N GLY A 144 5.58 3.09 25.70
CA GLY A 144 6.99 3.11 26.04
C GLY A 144 7.90 2.78 24.84
N ASN A 145 8.50 1.59 24.85
CA ASN A 145 9.39 1.08 23.79
C ASN A 145 8.80 -0.12 23.03
N ARG A 146 7.48 -0.30 23.04
CA ARG A 146 6.78 -1.36 22.29
C ARG A 146 5.65 -0.81 21.45
N ILE A 147 5.38 -1.50 20.36
CA ILE A 147 4.27 -1.22 19.44
C ILE A 147 3.42 -2.46 19.28
N PHE A 148 2.10 -2.31 19.40
CA PHE A 148 1.13 -3.33 19.05
C PHE A 148 0.80 -3.23 17.56
N LEU A 149 0.93 -4.33 16.83
CA LEU A 149 0.55 -4.45 15.43
C LEU A 149 -0.54 -5.52 15.29
N PRO A 150 -1.69 -5.23 14.65
CA PRO A 150 -2.74 -6.22 14.40
C PRO A 150 -2.18 -7.50 13.75
N LYS A 151 -2.68 -8.67 14.17
CA LYS A 151 -2.25 -10.03 13.73
C LYS A 151 -0.78 -10.42 14.05
N ILE A 152 0.01 -9.50 14.61
CA ILE A 152 1.39 -9.74 15.06
C ILE A 152 1.48 -9.72 16.58
N GLY A 153 0.83 -8.75 17.23
CA GLY A 153 0.90 -8.52 18.68
C GLY A 153 1.90 -7.42 19.05
N TRP A 154 2.35 -7.43 20.31
CA TRP A 154 3.32 -6.47 20.83
C TRP A 154 4.73 -6.79 20.36
N VAL A 155 5.42 -5.78 19.82
CA VAL A 155 6.80 -5.86 19.35
C VAL A 155 7.60 -4.74 20.00
N LYS A 156 8.69 -5.07 20.68
CA LYS A 156 9.60 -4.05 21.24
C LYS A 156 10.39 -3.38 20.11
N PHE A 157 10.87 -2.17 20.35
CA PHE A 157 11.78 -1.46 19.45
C PHE A 157 12.89 -0.77 20.24
N PHE A 158 13.99 -0.45 19.57
CA PHE A 158 15.07 0.35 20.15
C PHE A 158 14.66 1.83 20.13
N LYS A 159 14.24 2.35 21.28
CA LYS A 159 13.79 3.74 21.44
C LYS A 159 15.00 4.66 21.55
N SER A 160 15.23 5.48 20.52
CA SER A 160 16.32 6.46 20.46
C SER A 160 15.88 7.89 20.77
N ARG A 161 14.57 8.14 20.81
CA ARG A 161 13.95 9.43 21.12
C ARG A 161 12.51 9.24 21.58
N GLU A 162 12.00 10.19 22.34
CA GLU A 162 10.59 10.23 22.73
C GLU A 162 9.67 10.47 21.54
N ILE A 163 8.53 9.79 21.52
CA ILE A 163 7.51 9.98 20.50
C ILE A 163 6.54 11.01 21.04
N THR A 164 6.61 12.22 20.50
CA THR A 164 5.72 13.32 20.88
C THR A 164 4.49 13.34 19.96
N GLY A 165 3.32 13.61 20.54
CA GLY A 165 2.05 13.70 19.82
C GLY A 165 1.41 12.35 19.47
N THR A 166 0.34 12.41 18.66
CA THR A 166 -0.46 11.23 18.27
C THR A 166 0.03 10.66 16.94
N ALA A 167 0.42 9.39 16.94
CA ALA A 167 0.81 8.68 15.73
C ALA A 167 -0.38 8.45 14.79
N LYS A 168 -0.27 8.92 13.53
CA LYS A 168 -1.36 8.83 12.53
C LYS A 168 -1.38 7.56 11.68
N ASN A 169 -0.23 6.94 11.45
CA ASN A 169 -0.10 5.68 10.72
C ASN A 169 1.21 5.00 11.15
N VAL A 170 1.39 3.71 10.92
CA VAL A 170 2.70 3.07 11.11
C VAL A 170 3.02 2.30 9.86
N THR A 171 4.16 2.59 9.24
CA THR A 171 4.64 1.75 8.14
C THR A 171 5.66 0.79 8.70
N VAL A 172 5.57 -0.51 8.38
CA VAL A 172 6.56 -1.58 8.56
C VAL A 172 7.40 -1.74 7.29
N LYS A 173 8.73 -1.61 7.34
CA LYS A 173 9.61 -1.72 6.16
C LYS A 173 10.77 -2.65 6.41
N GLN A 174 10.97 -3.64 5.54
CA GLN A 174 12.14 -4.49 5.56
C GLN A 174 13.31 -3.80 4.86
N TYR A 175 14.43 -3.64 5.56
CA TYR A 175 15.68 -3.21 4.93
C TYR A 175 16.67 -4.37 4.94
N ALA A 176 17.51 -4.43 3.92
CA ALA A 176 18.76 -5.16 4.02
C ALA A 176 19.56 -4.51 5.17
N ARG A 177 19.51 -5.12 6.37
CA ARG A 177 20.24 -4.79 7.61
C ARG A 177 19.79 -3.61 8.51
N GLN A 178 18.74 -2.81 8.26
CA GLN A 178 18.25 -1.82 9.26
C GLN A 178 16.78 -1.41 9.08
N LEU A 179 15.84 -1.89 9.89
CA LEU A 179 14.43 -1.45 9.82
C LEU A 179 14.31 0.08 10.02
N VAL A 180 13.83 0.80 9.01
CA VAL A 180 13.62 2.26 9.01
C VAL A 180 12.14 2.59 8.84
N TYR A 181 11.62 3.47 9.67
CA TYR A 181 10.26 3.98 9.54
C TYR A 181 10.23 5.47 9.30
N LYS A 182 9.36 5.85 8.36
CA LYS A 182 9.05 7.20 7.90
C LYS A 182 7.51 7.27 7.89
N TYR A 183 6.94 8.32 8.46
CA TYR A 183 5.52 8.66 8.32
C TYR A 183 5.34 9.41 7.00
#